data_AF-A0A972QW73-F1
#
_entry.id   AF-A0A972QW73-F1
#
_cell.length_a   1.000
_cell.length_b   1.000
_cell.length_c   1.000
_cell.angle_alpha   90.00
_cell.angle_beta   90.00
_cell.angle_gamma   90.00
#
_symmetry.space_group_name_H-M   'P 1'
#
loop_
_entity.id
_entity.type
_entity.pdbx_description
1 polymer ?
#
loop_
_entity_poly.entity_id
_entity_poly.type
_entity_poly.pdbx_seq_one_letter_code
_entity_poly.pdbx_strand_id
1 'polypeptide(L)'
;MTMIDAAALIRDCRARGATLVLRGNRLRVEAPQPLPDKIVAELKSAKLRIISELQRQAREETSNWILEEWRRISLPAWRRILLESIESNDVKREDYARWMLKEVLEDDEYKETDQ
;
A
#
# COMPACT_ATOMS: atom_id res chain seq x y z
N MET A 1 27.98 -3.98 -18.10
CA MET A 1 27.61 -2.82 -17.26
C MET A 1 26.43 -3.25 -16.40
N THR A 2 26.67 -3.53 -15.12
CA THR A 2 25.64 -4.10 -14.21
C THR A 2 24.57 -3.05 -13.96
N MET A 3 23.30 -3.38 -14.17
CA MET A 3 22.19 -2.46 -13.93
C MET A 3 22.04 -2.27 -12.42
N ILE A 4 22.10 -1.03 -11.94
CA ILE A 4 21.87 -0.72 -10.52
C ILE A 4 20.38 -0.86 -10.22
N ASP A 5 20.05 -1.76 -9.29
CA ASP A 5 18.72 -1.92 -8.74
C ASP A 5 18.43 -0.78 -7.75
N ALA A 6 17.45 0.07 -8.11
CA ALA A 6 17.08 1.22 -7.31
C ALA A 6 16.43 0.83 -5.98
N ALA A 7 15.65 -0.25 -5.93
CA ALA A 7 14.97 -0.70 -4.71
C ALA A 7 16.00 -1.26 -3.70
N ALA A 8 16.97 -2.02 -4.18
CA ALA A 8 18.10 -2.48 -3.36
C ALA A 8 18.91 -1.29 -2.82
N LEU A 9 19.27 -0.33 -3.68
CA LEU A 9 20.04 0.84 -3.27
C LEU A 9 19.31 1.73 -2.24
N ILE A 10 17.99 1.90 -2.39
CA ILE A 10 17.15 2.60 -1.40
C ILE A 10 17.19 1.87 -0.06
N ARG A 11 17.00 0.55 -0.04
CA ARG A 11 17.07 -0.26 1.19
C ARG A 11 18.43 -0.16 1.86
N ASP A 12 19.52 -0.24 1.10
CA ASP A 12 20.88 -0.15 1.63
C ASP A 12 21.15 1.22 2.26
N CYS A 13 20.64 2.30 1.66
CA CYS A 13 20.74 3.64 2.23
C CYS A 13 19.93 3.74 3.54
N ARG A 14 18.68 3.24 3.56
CA ARG A 14 17.82 3.22 4.76
C ARG A 14 18.43 2.38 5.89
N ALA A 15 19.04 1.24 5.58
CA ALA A 15 19.73 0.39 6.56
C ALA A 15 20.93 1.09 7.23
N ARG A 16 21.49 2.13 6.58
CA ARG A 16 22.55 2.99 7.13
C ARG A 16 22.01 4.21 7.87
N GLY A 17 20.69 4.26 8.09
CA GLY A 17 20.00 5.38 8.73
C GLY A 17 19.75 6.57 7.80
N ALA A 18 19.97 6.45 6.49
CA ALA A 18 19.69 7.53 5.56
C ALA A 18 18.21 7.55 5.13
N THR A 19 17.63 8.73 5.15
CA THR A 19 16.28 9.01 4.66
C THR A 19 16.36 9.57 3.24
N LEU A 20 15.60 8.97 2.33
CA LEU A 20 15.48 9.42 0.95
C LEU A 20 14.09 10.00 0.75
N VAL A 21 14.02 11.28 0.41
CA VAL A 21 12.76 12.02 0.28
C VAL A 21 12.70 12.71 -1.08
N LEU A 22 11.51 12.67 -1.69
CA LEU A 22 11.22 13.44 -2.89
C LEU A 22 10.61 14.79 -2.53
N ARG A 23 11.20 15.87 -3.04
CA ARG A 23 10.63 17.21 -3.04
C ARG A 23 10.36 17.61 -4.49
N GLY A 24 9.16 17.34 -4.98
CA GLY A 24 8.86 17.40 -6.41
C GLY A 24 9.73 16.40 -7.18
N ASN A 25 10.50 16.86 -8.16
CA ASN A 25 11.41 16.02 -8.95
C ASN A 25 12.86 16.00 -8.40
N ARG A 26 13.08 16.46 -7.17
CA ARG A 26 14.40 16.49 -6.53
C ARG A 26 14.48 15.42 -5.46
N LEU A 27 15.42 14.49 -5.65
CA LEU A 27 15.83 13.53 -4.63
C LEU A 27 16.69 14.25 -3.58
N ARG A 28 16.25 14.20 -2.31
CA ARG A 28 17.05 14.58 -1.15
C ARG A 28 17.42 13.32 -0.38
N VAL A 29 18.66 13.29 0.10
CA VAL A 29 19.19 12.22 0.95
C VAL A 29 19.72 12.88 2.21
N GLU A 30 19.13 12.53 3.34
CA GLU A 30 19.54 12.99 4.67
C GLU A 30 20.09 11.77 5.39
N ALA A 31 21.32 11.84 5.90
CA ALA A 31 21.97 10.72 6.57
C ALA A 31 22.63 11.21 7.86
N PRO A 32 22.64 10.40 8.94
CA PRO A 32 23.25 10.78 10.22
C PRO A 32 24.77 10.93 10.11
N GLN A 33 25.38 10.26 9.13
CA GLN A 33 26.80 10.34 8.81
C GLN A 33 26.97 10.32 7.27
N PRO A 34 28.07 10.88 6.74
CA PRO A 34 28.33 10.86 5.31
C PRO A 34 28.25 9.45 4.73
N LEU A 35 27.54 9.31 3.61
CA LEU A 35 27.48 8.04 2.89
C LEU A 35 28.81 7.79 2.16
N PRO A 36 29.26 6.53 2.04
CA PRO A 36 30.44 6.18 1.27
C PRO A 36 30.37 6.71 -0.17
N ASP A 37 31.49 7.18 -0.71
CA ASP A 37 31.57 7.78 -2.06
C ASP A 37 31.02 6.87 -3.16
N LYS A 38 31.24 5.56 -3.02
CA LYS A 38 30.67 4.55 -3.92
C LYS A 38 29.14 4.62 -3.97
N ILE A 39 28.49 4.70 -2.81
CA ILE A 39 27.02 4.81 -2.70
C ILE A 39 26.55 6.14 -3.29
N VAL A 40 27.27 7.22 -3.02
CA VAL A 40 26.94 8.55 -3.59
C VAL A 40 27.03 8.52 -5.13
N ALA A 41 28.05 7.87 -5.69
CA ALA A 41 28.19 7.69 -7.13
C ALA A 41 27.06 6.84 -7.72
N GLU A 42 26.70 5.74 -7.06
CA GLU A 42 25.58 4.88 -7.44
C GLU A 42 24.25 5.65 -7.41
N LEU A 43 23.97 6.40 -6.34
CA LEU A 43 22.78 7.26 -6.21
C LEU A 43 22.69 8.29 -7.35
N LYS A 44 23.81 8.92 -7.71
CA LYS A 44 23.87 9.88 -8.83
C LYS A 44 23.56 9.19 -10.16
N SER A 45 24.16 8.02 -10.41
CA SER A 45 23.98 7.28 -11.66
C SER A 45 22.58 6.66 -11.81
N ALA A 46 21.91 6.32 -10.70
CA ALA A 46 20.59 5.69 -10.68
C ALA A 46 19.45 6.67 -10.34
N LYS A 47 19.71 7.99 -10.28
CA LYS A 47 18.79 9.02 -9.77
C LYS A 47 17.36 8.91 -10.30
N LEU A 48 17.18 8.77 -11.62
CA LEU A 48 15.84 8.69 -12.23
C LEU A 48 15.08 7.43 -11.79
N ARG A 49 15.78 6.29 -11.74
CA ARG A 49 15.18 5.02 -11.28
C ARG A 49 14.78 5.09 -9.82
N ILE A 50 15.60 5.71 -8.98
CA ILE A 50 15.28 5.95 -7.56
C ILE A 50 14.04 6.82 -7.42
N ILE A 51 13.91 7.90 -8.21
CA ILE A 51 12.72 8.75 -8.17
C ILE A 51 11.47 7.96 -8.56
N SER A 52 11.50 7.20 -9.65
CA SER A 52 10.37 6.37 -10.08
C SER A 52 9.98 5.34 -9.02
N GLU A 53 10.97 4.71 -8.38
CA GLU A 53 10.74 3.71 -7.34
C GLU A 53 10.15 4.32 -6.06
N LEU A 54 10.66 5.47 -5.60
CA LEU A 54 10.09 6.19 -4.46
C LEU A 54 8.66 6.68 -4.74
N GLN A 55 8.36 7.10 -5.98
CA GLN A 55 7.00 7.46 -6.38
C GLN A 55 6.07 6.24 -6.41
N ARG A 56 6.57 5.08 -6.84
CA ARG A 56 5.81 3.82 -6.83
C ARG A 56 5.47 3.42 -5.39
N GLN A 57 6.46 3.40 -4.50
CA GLN A 57 6.26 3.10 -3.07
C GLN A 57 5.23 4.05 -2.43
N ALA A 58 5.36 5.36 -2.65
CA ALA A 58 4.42 6.33 -2.11
C ALA A 58 2.98 6.13 -2.61
N ARG A 59 2.81 5.76 -3.89
CA ARG A 59 1.48 5.44 -4.45
C ARG A 59 0.89 4.18 -3.82
N GLU A 60 1.70 3.13 -3.65
CA GLU A 60 1.25 1.88 -3.01
C GLU A 60 0.86 2.11 -1.55
N GLU A 61 1.67 2.84 -0.79
CA GLU A 61 1.36 3.23 0.59
C GLU A 61 0.05 4.04 0.67
N THR A 62 -0.14 5.01 -0.23
CA THR A 62 -1.38 5.81 -0.27
C THR A 62 -2.59 4.97 -0.66
N SER A 63 -2.45 4.11 -1.68
CA SER A 63 -3.52 3.20 -2.11
C SER A 63 -3.93 2.25 -0.97
N ASN A 64 -2.96 1.71 -0.24
CA ASN A 64 -3.24 0.83 0.90
C ASN A 64 -4.01 1.57 1.99
N TRP A 65 -3.58 2.77 2.38
CA TRP A 65 -4.30 3.56 3.39
C TRP A 65 -5.72 3.92 2.95
N ILE A 66 -5.92 4.32 1.68
CA ILE A 66 -7.27 4.66 1.16
C ILE A 66 -8.17 3.42 1.19
N LEU A 67 -7.66 2.26 0.77
CA LEU A 67 -8.42 1.01 0.78
C LEU A 67 -8.76 0.57 2.20
N GLU A 68 -7.81 0.66 3.13
CA GLU A 68 -8.04 0.34 4.55
C GLU A 68 -9.08 1.26 5.19
N GLU A 69 -9.00 2.56 4.92
CA GLU A 69 -9.97 3.54 5.43
C GLU A 69 -11.36 3.30 4.84
N TRP A 70 -11.43 2.98 3.54
CA TRP A 70 -12.69 2.63 2.89
C TRP A 70 -13.30 1.34 3.46
N ARG A 71 -12.49 0.31 3.72
CA ARG A 71 -12.92 -0.93 4.40
C ARG A 71 -13.43 -0.63 5.80
N ARG A 72 -12.69 0.15 6.59
CA ARG A 72 -13.05 0.55 7.96
C ARG A 72 -14.44 1.18 8.04
N ILE A 73 -14.80 2.00 7.06
CA ILE A 73 -16.09 2.68 6.99
C ILE A 73 -17.18 1.77 6.42
N SER A 74 -16.86 0.98 5.39
CA SER A 74 -17.86 0.22 4.63
C SER A 74 -18.25 -1.09 5.30
N LEU A 75 -17.30 -1.81 5.91
CA LEU A 75 -17.52 -3.13 6.50
C LEU A 75 -18.68 -3.16 7.51
N PRO A 76 -18.76 -2.25 8.51
CA PRO A 76 -19.86 -2.28 9.49
C PRO A 76 -21.23 -2.11 8.85
N ALA A 77 -21.34 -1.26 7.83
CA ALA A 77 -22.59 -1.02 7.12
C ALA A 77 -23.03 -2.26 6.33
N TRP A 78 -22.11 -2.91 5.63
CA TRP A 78 -22.41 -4.11 4.85
C TRP A 78 -22.74 -5.33 5.72
N ARG A 79 -22.05 -5.51 6.85
CA ARG A 79 -22.40 -6.54 7.84
C ARG A 79 -23.82 -6.34 8.38
N ARG A 80 -24.19 -5.08 8.66
CA ARG A 80 -25.56 -4.74 9.08
C ARG A 80 -26.59 -5.05 8.00
N ILE A 81 -26.32 -4.67 6.75
CA ILE A 81 -27.20 -4.95 5.62
C ILE A 81 -27.41 -6.46 5.48
N LEU A 82 -26.36 -7.27 5.62
CA LEU A 82 -26.46 -8.73 5.57
C LEU A 82 -27.44 -9.24 6.65
N LEU A 83 -27.25 -8.84 7.91
CA LEU A 83 -28.14 -9.23 9.02
C LEU A 83 -29.59 -8.84 8.75
N GLU A 84 -29.84 -7.59 8.36
CA GLU A 84 -31.19 -7.09 8.06
C GLU A 84 -31.85 -7.84 6.89
N SER A 85 -31.06 -8.22 5.87
CA SER A 85 -31.57 -8.98 4.71
C SER A 85 -31.94 -10.42 5.07
N ILE A 86 -31.15 -11.08 5.92
CA ILE A 86 -31.47 -12.42 6.45
C ILE A 86 -32.75 -12.36 7.30
N GLU A 87 -32.85 -11.39 8.21
CA GLU A 87 -34.05 -11.20 9.06
C GLU A 87 -35.32 -10.95 8.24
N SER A 88 -35.18 -10.25 7.10
CA SER A 88 -36.30 -9.91 6.22
C SER A 88 -36.56 -10.95 5.12
N ASN A 89 -35.77 -12.03 5.07
CA ASN A 89 -35.78 -13.05 4.02
C ASN A 89 -35.65 -12.45 2.59
N ASP A 90 -34.87 -11.36 2.47
CA ASP A 90 -34.59 -10.67 1.20
C ASP A 90 -33.35 -11.28 0.54
N VAL A 91 -33.58 -12.39 -0.17
CA VAL A 91 -32.53 -13.20 -0.82
C VAL A 91 -31.63 -12.37 -1.74
N LYS A 92 -32.21 -11.43 -2.51
CA LYS A 92 -31.40 -10.62 -3.45
C LYS A 92 -30.45 -9.68 -2.72
N ARG A 93 -30.94 -9.05 -1.65
CA ARG A 93 -30.13 -8.12 -0.86
C ARG A 93 -29.08 -8.88 -0.05
N GLU A 94 -29.42 -10.07 0.42
CA GLU A 94 -28.50 -10.99 1.09
C GLU A 94 -27.34 -11.39 0.18
N ASP A 95 -27.63 -11.93 -1.01
CA ASP A 95 -26.61 -12.35 -1.99
C ASP A 95 -25.65 -11.21 -2.33
N TYR A 96 -26.20 -10.01 -2.51
CA TYR A 96 -25.40 -8.83 -2.81
C TYR A 96 -24.51 -8.41 -1.63
N ALA A 97 -25.02 -8.48 -0.40
CA ALA A 97 -24.24 -8.19 0.79
C ALA A 97 -23.13 -9.22 1.01
N ARG A 98 -23.39 -10.50 0.75
CA ARG A 98 -22.38 -11.58 0.82
C ARG A 98 -21.27 -11.36 -0.21
N TRP A 99 -21.61 -11.05 -1.46
CA TRP A 99 -20.62 -10.73 -2.49
C TRP A 99 -19.77 -9.51 -2.13
N MET A 100 -20.41 -8.44 -1.62
CA MET A 100 -19.71 -7.24 -1.19
C MET A 100 -18.71 -7.51 -0.06
N LEU A 101 -19.09 -8.29 0.95
CA LEU A 101 -18.22 -8.63 2.08
C LEU A 101 -17.08 -9.56 1.65
N LYS A 102 -17.36 -10.56 0.82
CA LYS A 102 -16.38 -11.58 0.41
C LYS A 102 -15.39 -11.07 -0.64
N GLU A 103 -15.88 -10.52 -1.74
CA GLU A 103 -15.07 -10.28 -2.95
C GLU A 103 -14.59 -8.83 -3.06
N VAL A 104 -15.37 -7.87 -2.55
CA VAL A 104 -15.06 -6.44 -2.73
C VAL A 104 -14.34 -5.87 -1.51
N LEU A 105 -14.85 -6.15 -0.32
CA LEU A 105 -14.28 -5.65 0.92
C LEU A 105 -13.26 -6.62 1.53
N GLU A 106 -13.26 -7.89 1.11
CA GLU A 106 -12.40 -8.95 1.64
C GLU A 106 -12.46 -8.99 3.18
N ASP A 107 -13.66 -9.11 3.72
CA ASP A 107 -13.92 -9.11 5.16
C ASP A 107 -13.39 -10.39 5.82
N ASP A 108 -12.28 -10.27 6.57
CA ASP A 108 -11.68 -11.38 7.33
C ASP A 108 -12.63 -12.02 8.35
N GLU A 109 -13.62 -11.28 8.86
CA GLU A 109 -14.59 -11.79 9.83
C GLU A 109 -15.85 -12.37 9.18
N TYR A 110 -16.01 -12.24 7.86
CA TYR A 110 -17.15 -12.81 7.16
C TYR A 110 -17.05 -14.34 7.18
N LYS A 111 -18.09 -14.98 7.72
CA LYS A 111 -18.28 -16.43 7.68
C LYS A 111 -19.47 -16.73 6.81
N GLU A 112 -19.24 -17.52 5.78
CA GLU A 112 -20.31 -18.10 4.96
C GLU A 112 -21.07 -19.08 5.86
N THR A 113 -22.13 -18.59 6.52
CA THR A 113 -23.06 -19.47 7.22
C THR A 113 -23.91 -20.15 6.17
N ASP A 114 -23.63 -21.43 5.91
CA ASP A 114 -24.53 -22.34 5.22
C ASP A 114 -25.88 -22.32 5.98
N GLN A 115 -26.93 -21.85 5.31
CA GLN A 115 -28.32 -22.03 5.74
C GLN A 115 -28.91 -23.26 5.07
#